data_AF-A0A353T2F0-F1
#
_entry.id   AF-A0A353T2F0-F1
#
_cell.length_a   1.000
_cell.length_b   1.000
_cell.length_c   1.000
_cell.angle_alpha   90.00
_cell.angle_beta   90.00
_cell.angle_gamma   90.00
#
_symmetry.space_group_name_H-M   'P 1'
#
loop_
_entity.id
_entity.type
_entity.pdbx_description
1 polymer ?
#
loop_
_entity_poly.entity_id
_entity_poly.type
_entity_poly.pdbx_seq_one_letter_code
_entity_poly.pdbx_strand_id
1 'polypeptide(L)'
;MVDGKPQRKDEWQDKKENDMTAYVNEGLVFGDNFVGADPRKGWWPEKEDPDYEKAKEVTPLEFYDGINANFIARDYPSREEYENNTAALDYGKEFMRATFEDTDEGALKILNDYRKKLKDAGLDKFIEYMQKEIPKVKDVRY
;
A
#
# COMPACT_ATOMS: atom_id res chain seq x y z
N MET A 1 -12.36 20.10 23.75
CA MET A 1 -11.55 19.39 24.77
C MET A 1 -12.46 19.09 25.94
N VAL A 2 -12.60 17.83 26.34
CA VAL A 2 -13.35 17.42 27.54
C VAL A 2 -12.43 16.52 28.34
N ASP A 3 -12.21 16.83 29.62
CA ASP A 3 -11.29 16.10 30.50
C ASP A 3 -9.86 15.94 29.93
N GLY A 4 -9.35 17.00 29.30
CA GLY A 4 -8.00 17.00 28.69
C GLY A 4 -7.88 16.17 27.41
N LYS A 5 -8.97 15.57 26.93
CA LYS A 5 -8.99 14.82 25.67
C LYS A 5 -9.50 15.71 24.54
N PRO A 6 -8.80 15.74 23.39
CA PRO A 6 -9.36 16.31 22.17
C PRO A 6 -10.67 15.62 21.85
N GLN A 7 -11.73 16.42 21.73
CA GLN A 7 -13.03 15.97 21.26
C GLN A 7 -13.38 16.80 20.05
N ARG A 8 -14.01 16.14 19.06
CA ARG A 8 -14.57 16.82 17.91
C ARG A 8 -15.70 17.74 18.37
N LYS A 9 -15.86 18.87 17.70
CA LYS A 9 -17.07 19.69 17.84
C LYS A 9 -18.22 19.00 17.10
N ASP A 10 -19.45 19.27 17.52
CA ASP A 10 -20.67 18.68 16.96
C ASP A 10 -20.74 18.85 15.43
N GLU A 11 -20.34 20.01 14.91
CA GLU A 11 -20.29 20.30 13.46
C GLU A 11 -19.45 19.29 12.64
N TRP A 12 -18.40 18.73 13.25
CA TRP A 12 -17.52 17.76 12.59
C TRP A 12 -17.98 16.32 12.79
N GLN A 13 -18.68 16.06 13.89
CA GLN A 13 -19.34 14.79 14.12
C GLN A 13 -20.50 14.61 13.13
N ASP A 14 -21.32 15.65 12.94
CA ASP A 14 -22.42 15.65 11.98
C ASP A 14 -21.92 15.48 10.55
N LYS A 15 -20.84 16.17 10.16
CA LYS A 15 -20.19 15.97 8.85
C LYS A 15 -19.67 14.54 8.69
N LYS A 16 -19.04 13.95 9.70
CA LYS A 16 -18.58 12.56 9.63
C LYS A 16 -19.73 11.58 9.39
N GLU A 17 -20.86 11.80 10.06
CA GLU A 17 -22.01 10.90 10.00
C GLU A 17 -22.83 11.07 8.72
N ASN A 18 -22.87 12.29 8.16
CA ASN A 18 -23.82 12.63 7.09
C ASN A 18 -23.16 13.11 5.79
N ASP A 19 -21.88 13.48 5.79
CA ASP A 19 -21.10 13.93 4.62
C ASP A 19 -19.62 13.53 4.74
N MET A 20 -19.37 12.22 4.64
CA MET A 20 -18.03 11.65 4.76
C MET A 20 -17.04 12.22 3.73
N THR A 21 -17.51 12.59 2.54
CA THR A 21 -16.65 13.18 1.50
C THR A 21 -16.13 14.54 1.93
N ALA A 22 -17.00 15.44 2.43
CA ALA A 22 -16.55 16.71 2.98
C ALA A 22 -15.64 16.50 4.20
N TYR A 23 -15.92 15.50 5.05
CA TYR A 23 -15.09 15.17 6.20
C TYR A 23 -13.66 14.71 5.81
N VAL A 24 -13.55 13.88 4.76
CA VAL A 24 -12.26 13.42 4.21
C VAL A 24 -11.49 14.56 3.55
N ASN A 25 -12.17 15.39 2.75
CA ASN A 25 -11.52 16.50 2.02
C ASN A 25 -10.89 17.54 2.96
N GLU A 26 -11.40 17.67 4.18
CA GLU A 26 -10.85 18.53 5.24
C GLU A 26 -9.70 17.86 6.02
N GLY A 27 -9.28 16.64 5.62
CA GLY A 27 -8.16 15.91 6.21
C GLY A 27 -8.44 15.26 7.58
N LEU A 28 -9.69 15.27 8.04
CA LEU A 28 -10.04 14.88 9.42
C LEU A 28 -10.05 13.36 9.64
N VAL A 29 -10.08 12.56 8.58
CA VAL A 29 -9.88 11.10 8.67
C VAL A 29 -8.46 10.76 9.13
N PHE A 30 -7.45 11.55 8.74
CA PHE A 30 -6.08 11.35 9.24
C PHE A 30 -5.95 11.84 10.67
N GLY A 31 -6.56 12.98 11.01
CA GLY A 31 -6.61 13.47 12.39
C GLY A 31 -7.18 12.45 13.38
N ASP A 32 -8.21 11.70 12.98
CA ASP A 32 -8.81 10.62 13.79
C ASP A 32 -7.83 9.49 14.12
N ASN A 33 -6.92 9.17 13.19
CA ASN A 33 -5.89 8.15 13.40
C ASN A 33 -4.72 8.66 14.25
N PHE A 34 -4.51 9.98 14.32
CA PHE A 34 -3.42 10.59 15.09
C PHE A 34 -3.83 10.96 16.52
N VAL A 35 -5.06 11.42 16.74
CA VAL A 35 -5.53 11.96 18.03
C VAL A 35 -5.65 10.90 19.14
N GLY A 36 -5.60 9.61 18.79
CA GLY A 36 -5.65 8.51 19.78
C GLY A 36 -4.43 7.59 19.86
N ALA A 37 -3.51 7.62 18.88
CA ALA A 37 -2.61 6.48 18.69
C ALA A 37 -1.21 6.63 19.30
N ASP A 38 -0.67 7.84 19.47
CA ASP A 38 0.68 7.96 20.01
C ASP A 38 1.01 9.37 20.56
N PRO A 39 1.29 9.54 21.86
CA PRO A 39 1.75 10.82 22.42
C PRO A 39 3.20 11.16 22.05
N ARG A 40 3.93 10.26 21.35
CA ARG A 40 5.31 10.51 20.92
C ARG A 40 5.35 11.44 19.72
N LYS A 41 6.36 12.33 19.68
CA LYS A 41 6.69 13.11 18.49
C LYS A 41 6.97 12.12 17.36
N GLY A 42 6.13 12.13 16.31
CA GLY A 42 6.24 11.18 15.20
C GLY A 42 7.68 11.15 14.66
N TRP A 43 8.24 9.95 14.51
CA TRP A 43 9.58 9.73 13.96
C TRP A 43 9.61 9.86 12.43
N TRP A 44 8.66 10.60 11.85
CA TRP A 44 8.73 10.88 10.44
C TRP A 44 9.97 11.74 10.19
N PRO A 45 10.90 11.32 9.32
CA PRO A 45 12.10 12.09 9.11
C PRO A 45 11.71 13.44 8.50
N GLU A 46 12.20 14.54 9.09
CA GLU A 46 12.01 15.90 8.56
C GLU A 46 12.78 16.13 7.24
N LYS A 47 13.58 15.15 6.81
CA LYS A 47 14.34 15.11 5.55
C LYS A 47 14.05 13.79 4.82
N GLU A 48 14.14 13.80 3.49
CA GLU A 48 14.03 12.58 2.69
C GLU A 48 15.02 11.51 3.19
N ASP A 49 14.51 10.29 3.35
CA ASP A 49 15.28 9.15 3.84
C ASP A 49 16.36 8.78 2.80
N PRO A 50 17.65 8.78 3.16
CA PRO A 50 18.72 8.43 2.22
C PRO A 50 18.60 7.00 1.68
N ASP A 51 17.98 6.08 2.42
CA ASP A 51 17.70 4.73 1.94
C ASP A 51 16.58 4.73 0.89
N TYR A 52 15.66 5.71 0.96
CA TYR A 52 14.63 5.92 -0.06
C TYR A 52 15.22 6.39 -1.39
N GLU A 53 16.16 7.34 -1.38
CA GLU A 53 16.85 7.76 -2.61
C GLU A 53 17.65 6.62 -3.24
N LYS A 54 18.33 5.82 -2.40
CA LYS A 54 19.09 4.66 -2.87
C LYS A 54 18.19 3.57 -3.46
N ALA A 55 16.98 3.38 -2.92
CA ALA A 55 16.03 2.39 -3.43
C ALA A 55 15.60 2.71 -4.88
N LYS A 56 15.49 4.00 -5.24
CA LYS A 56 15.18 4.45 -6.61
C LYS A 56 16.25 4.05 -7.64
N GLU A 57 17.51 3.94 -7.22
CA GLU A 57 18.62 3.57 -8.11
C GLU A 57 18.66 2.06 -8.42
N VAL A 58 18.28 1.24 -7.44
CA VAL A 58 18.35 -0.24 -7.54
C VAL A 58 17.04 -0.83 -8.06
N THR A 59 15.92 -0.15 -7.82
CA THR A 59 14.58 -0.59 -8.23
C THR A 59 13.97 0.46 -9.15
N PRO A 60 13.87 0.20 -10.47
CA PRO A 60 13.32 1.15 -11.43
C PRO A 60 11.79 1.28 -11.35
N LEU A 61 11.18 0.96 -10.20
CA LEU A 61 9.76 1.21 -9.98
C LEU A 61 9.56 2.72 -9.88
N GLU A 62 8.98 3.31 -10.92
CA GLU A 62 8.55 4.70 -10.88
C GLU A 62 7.54 4.86 -9.73
N PHE A 63 7.92 5.64 -8.72
CA PHE A 63 7.03 5.98 -7.61
C PHE A 63 6.07 7.07 -8.09
N TYR A 64 4.83 6.67 -8.38
CA TYR A 64 3.76 7.59 -8.75
C TYR A 64 3.11 8.16 -7.50
N ASP A 65 3.47 9.40 -7.18
CA ASP A 65 2.87 10.11 -6.04
C ASP A 65 1.44 10.54 -6.37
N GLY A 66 0.52 10.40 -5.41
CA GLY A 66 -0.88 10.80 -5.57
C GLY A 66 -1.79 9.88 -6.40
N ILE A 67 -1.39 8.65 -6.78
CA ILE A 67 -2.28 7.70 -7.46
C ILE A 67 -2.43 6.44 -6.63
N ASN A 68 -3.64 6.16 -6.15
CA ASN A 68 -3.91 4.87 -5.53
C ASN A 68 -3.96 3.79 -6.62
N ALA A 69 -2.88 3.00 -6.73
CA ALA A 69 -2.70 1.93 -7.71
C ALA A 69 -3.86 0.91 -7.70
N ASN A 70 -4.60 0.79 -6.59
CA ASN A 70 -5.76 -0.09 -6.53
C ASN A 70 -6.88 0.30 -7.51
N PHE A 71 -7.02 1.58 -7.87
CA PHE A 71 -8.03 1.98 -8.87
C PHE A 71 -7.69 1.47 -10.26
N ILE A 72 -6.42 1.49 -10.62
CA ILE A 72 -5.97 0.98 -11.91
C ILE A 72 -6.05 -0.54 -11.89
N ALA A 73 -5.60 -1.18 -10.80
CA ALA A 73 -5.69 -2.62 -10.64
C ALA A 73 -7.13 -3.14 -10.77
N ARG A 74 -8.13 -2.39 -10.29
CA ARG A 74 -9.56 -2.74 -10.42
C ARG A 74 -10.03 -2.85 -11.87
N ASP A 75 -9.45 -2.06 -12.76
CA ASP A 75 -9.81 -2.00 -14.18
C ASP A 75 -9.03 -3.03 -15.03
N TYR A 76 -8.17 -3.85 -14.41
CA TYR A 76 -7.44 -4.90 -15.10
C TYR A 76 -8.42 -5.94 -15.70
N PRO A 77 -8.44 -6.18 -17.02
CA PRO A 77 -9.46 -7.03 -17.65
C PRO A 77 -9.50 -8.47 -17.15
N SER A 78 -8.35 -9.03 -16.77
CA SER A 78 -8.23 -10.40 -16.24
C SER A 78 -8.04 -10.41 -14.72
N ARG A 79 -8.58 -9.41 -14.02
CA ARG A 79 -8.43 -9.27 -12.56
C ARG A 79 -8.96 -10.47 -11.79
N GLU A 80 -10.17 -10.92 -12.10
CA GLU A 80 -10.79 -12.04 -11.39
C GLU A 80 -9.96 -13.34 -11.55
N GLU A 81 -9.47 -13.61 -12.77
CA GLU A 81 -8.59 -14.74 -13.04
C GLU A 81 -7.28 -14.64 -12.24
N TYR A 82 -6.66 -13.46 -12.23
CA TYR A 82 -5.42 -13.22 -11.49
C TYR A 82 -5.62 -13.34 -9.97
N GLU A 83 -6.70 -12.77 -9.43
CA GLU A 83 -7.05 -12.89 -8.01
C GLU A 83 -7.31 -14.35 -7.63
N ASN A 84 -8.04 -15.11 -8.46
CA ASN A 84 -8.29 -16.53 -8.21
C ASN A 84 -7.00 -17.36 -8.24
N ASN A 85 -6.11 -17.10 -9.20
CA ASN A 85 -4.82 -17.80 -9.31
C ASN A 85 -3.86 -17.46 -8.16
N THR A 86 -4.00 -16.29 -7.56
CA THR A 86 -3.14 -15.81 -6.46
C THR A 86 -3.75 -15.99 -5.08
N ALA A 87 -5.05 -16.28 -4.95
CA ALA A 87 -5.76 -16.37 -3.67
C ALA A 87 -5.16 -17.38 -2.68
N ALA A 88 -4.57 -18.48 -3.20
CA ALA A 88 -3.93 -19.49 -2.38
C ALA A 88 -2.44 -19.24 -2.11
N LEU A 89 -1.85 -18.19 -2.71
CA LEU A 89 -0.44 -17.85 -2.54
C LEU A 89 -0.25 -16.96 -1.31
N ASP A 90 0.44 -17.50 -0.31
CA ASP A 90 0.69 -16.81 0.96
C ASP A 90 2.16 -16.41 1.06
N TYR A 91 2.47 -15.18 0.64
CA TYR A 91 3.83 -14.65 0.70
C TYR A 91 4.36 -14.61 2.14
N GLY A 92 3.52 -14.26 3.12
CA GLY A 92 3.93 -14.11 4.51
C GLY A 92 4.46 -15.44 5.08
N LYS A 93 3.77 -16.54 4.81
CA LYS A 93 4.23 -17.88 5.23
C LYS A 93 5.50 -18.31 4.50
N GLU A 94 5.57 -18.14 3.18
CA GLU A 94 6.75 -18.57 2.42
C GLU A 94 7.99 -17.73 2.73
N PHE A 95 7.82 -16.44 2.98
CA PHE A 95 8.89 -15.56 3.45
C PHE A 95 9.37 -15.95 4.86
N MET A 96 8.45 -16.24 5.78
CA MET A 96 8.81 -16.74 7.11
C MET A 96 9.60 -18.05 7.01
N ARG A 97 9.17 -18.99 6.16
CA ARG A 97 9.91 -20.23 5.89
C ARG A 97 11.32 -19.95 5.37
N ALA A 98 11.47 -19.03 4.41
CA ALA A 98 12.78 -18.65 3.89
C ALA A 98 13.68 -18.02 4.97
N THR A 99 13.11 -17.26 5.91
CA THR A 99 13.86 -16.61 7.00
C THR A 99 14.43 -17.59 8.02
N PHE A 100 13.77 -18.76 8.18
CA PHE A 100 14.18 -19.80 9.12
C PHE A 100 14.91 -20.97 8.44
N GLU A 101 15.26 -20.84 7.17
CA GLU A 101 15.99 -21.87 6.45
C GLU A 101 17.47 -21.87 6.86
N ASP A 102 18.08 -23.06 6.93
CA ASP A 102 19.44 -23.22 7.45
C ASP A 102 20.54 -22.67 6.52
N THR A 103 20.23 -22.49 5.23
CA THR A 103 21.19 -22.04 4.21
C THR A 103 20.61 -20.97 3.31
N ASP A 104 21.50 -20.10 2.83
CA ASP A 104 21.16 -19.05 1.86
C ASP A 104 20.62 -19.66 0.56
N GLU A 105 21.19 -20.78 0.08
CA GLU A 105 20.68 -21.46 -1.12
C GLU A 105 19.26 -21.99 -0.92
N GLY A 106 18.94 -22.52 0.27
CA GLY A 106 17.61 -22.99 0.62
C GLY A 106 16.61 -21.84 0.67
N ALA A 107 16.97 -20.74 1.34
CA ALA A 107 16.15 -19.53 1.42
C ALA A 107 15.89 -18.95 0.03
N LEU A 108 16.92 -18.83 -0.80
CA LEU A 108 16.81 -18.36 -2.18
C LEU A 108 15.93 -19.28 -3.03
N LYS A 109 16.00 -20.60 -2.82
CA LYS A 109 15.13 -21.54 -3.53
C LYS A 109 13.66 -21.30 -3.17
N ILE A 110 13.32 -21.15 -1.89
CA ILE A 110 11.94 -20.89 -1.44
C ILE A 110 11.41 -19.60 -2.09
N LEU A 111 12.20 -18.52 -2.05
CA LEU A 111 11.80 -17.23 -2.62
C LEU A 111 11.63 -17.29 -4.14
N ASN A 112 12.52 -17.98 -4.85
CA ASN A 112 12.44 -18.13 -6.30
C ASN A 112 11.28 -19.05 -6.73
N ASP A 113 11.01 -20.12 -5.98
CA ASP A 113 9.86 -21.00 -6.20
C ASP A 113 8.55 -20.21 -6.01
N TYR A 114 8.46 -19.34 -5.00
CA TYR A 114 7.31 -18.45 -4.81
C TYR A 114 7.17 -17.44 -5.95
N ARG A 115 8.28 -16.79 -6.36
CA ARG A 115 8.30 -15.87 -7.51
C ARG A 115 7.81 -16.57 -8.77
N LYS A 116 8.19 -17.82 -9.00
CA LYS A 116 7.72 -18.60 -10.15
C LYS A 116 6.20 -18.83 -10.09
N LYS A 117 5.65 -19.22 -8.93
CA LYS A 117 4.19 -19.37 -8.75
C LYS A 117 3.43 -18.09 -9.09
N LEU A 118 3.94 -16.92 -8.69
CA LEU A 118 3.34 -15.64 -9.05
C LEU A 118 3.37 -15.36 -10.55
N LYS A 119 4.49 -15.66 -11.22
CA LYS A 119 4.61 -15.53 -12.68
C LYS A 119 3.63 -16.46 -13.40
N ASP A 120 3.57 -17.72 -12.99
CA ASP A 120 2.65 -18.72 -13.53
C ASP A 120 1.17 -18.30 -13.31
N ALA A 121 0.88 -17.59 -12.21
CA ALA A 121 -0.43 -17.02 -11.94
C ALA A 121 -0.79 -15.77 -12.79
N GLY A 122 0.17 -15.22 -13.55
CA GLY A 122 -0.05 -14.08 -14.46
C GLY A 122 0.53 -12.74 -14.00
N LEU A 123 1.44 -12.73 -13.01
CA LEU A 123 2.04 -11.50 -12.47
C LEU A 123 2.67 -10.62 -13.57
N ASP A 124 3.38 -11.21 -14.54
CA ASP A 124 4.06 -10.42 -15.58
C ASP A 124 3.06 -9.63 -16.45
N LYS A 125 1.91 -10.22 -16.79
CA LYS A 125 0.83 -9.53 -17.53
C LYS A 125 0.17 -8.44 -16.70
N PHE A 126 0.00 -8.69 -15.40
CA PHE A 126 -0.55 -7.69 -14.48
C PHE A 126 0.40 -6.49 -14.35
N ILE A 127 1.71 -6.73 -14.21
CA ILE A 127 2.72 -5.68 -14.17
C ILE A 127 2.73 -4.87 -15.47
N GLU A 128 2.71 -5.54 -16.64
CA GLU A 128 2.68 -4.87 -17.95
C GLU A 128 1.45 -3.96 -18.09
N TYR A 129 0.28 -4.43 -17.66
CA TYR A 129 -0.93 -3.61 -17.63
C TYR A 129 -0.77 -2.38 -16.71
N MET A 130 -0.31 -2.60 -15.48
CA MET A 130 -0.13 -1.50 -14.52
C MET A 130 0.85 -0.45 -15.05
N GLN A 131 2.00 -0.86 -15.58
CA GLN A 131 3.00 0.04 -16.16
C GLN A 131 2.46 0.83 -17.37
N LYS A 132 1.55 0.23 -18.15
CA LYS A 132 0.92 0.92 -19.28
C LYS A 132 -0.16 1.92 -18.85
N GLU A 133 -0.94 1.59 -17.82
CA GLU A 133 -2.11 2.40 -17.44
C GLU A 133 -1.80 3.46 -16.38
N ILE A 134 -0.85 3.23 -15.46
CA ILE A 134 -0.47 4.22 -14.44
C ILE A 134 -0.05 5.58 -15.04
N PRO A 135 0.80 5.68 -16.08
CA PRO A 135 1.18 6.96 -16.67
C PRO A 135 0.01 7.76 -17.26
N LYS A 136 -1.13 7.11 -17.55
CA LYS A 136 -2.30 7.76 -18.15
C LYS A 136 -3.19 8.44 -17.11
N VAL A 137 -3.03 8.10 -15.83
CA VAL A 137 -3.77 8.72 -14.75
C VAL A 137 -3.15 10.08 -14.47
N LYS A 138 -3.83 11.13 -14.93
CA LYS A 138 -3.37 12.53 -14.79
C LYS A 138 -3.87 13.20 -13.51
N ASP A 139 -4.92 12.64 -12.91
CA ASP A 139 -5.58 13.19 -11.73
C ASP A 139 -5.55 12.17 -10.59
N VAL A 140 -5.28 12.68 -9.38
CA VAL A 140 -5.35 11.93 -8.12
C VAL A 140 -6.76 11.34 -7.98
N ARG A 141 -6.88 10.01 -8.06
CA ARG A 141 -8.13 9.29 -7.76
C ARG A 141 -8.04 8.78 -6.32
N TYR A 142 -8.82 9.38 -5.42
CA TYR A 142 -9.06 8.91 -4.04
C TYR A 142 -10.25 7.96 -3.95
#